data_AF-A0A7S3F3E9-F1
#
_entry.id   AF-A0A7S3F3E9-F1
#
_cell.length_a   1.000
_cell.length_b   1.000
_cell.length_c   1.000
_cell.angle_alpha   90.00
_cell.angle_beta   90.00
_cell.angle_gamma   90.00
#
_symmetry.space_group_name_H-M   'P 1'
#
loop_
_entity.id
_entity.type
_entity.pdbx_description
1 polymer ?
#
loop_
_entity_poly.entity_id
_entity_poly.type
_entity_poly.pdbx_seq_one_letter_code
_entity_poly.pdbx_strand_id
1 'polypeptide(L)'
;MALVRRAAPDVAPYLPLRFVPKLSNPCWQANGSSHLLCLPAFYLAGGMQCGVGDLERRLSHHNLIGRGRDSAPHWWTNHPRSRAGDFARYTSLFSTAEAVE
;
A
#
# COMPACT_ATOMS: atom_id res chain seq x y z
N MET A 1 6.68 21.73 4.63
CA MET A 1 7.06 20.44 5.28
C MET A 1 6.88 20.41 6.79
N ALA A 2 7.05 21.52 7.54
CA ALA A 2 6.87 21.52 8.99
C ALA A 2 5.47 21.07 9.46
N LEU A 3 4.41 21.50 8.76
CA LEU A 3 3.03 21.07 9.04
C LEU A 3 2.87 19.55 8.94
N VAL A 4 3.38 18.94 7.86
CA VAL A 4 3.26 17.50 7.61
C VAL A 4 4.07 16.70 8.62
N ARG A 5 5.29 17.15 8.96
CA ARG A 5 6.08 16.51 10.04
C ARG A 5 5.36 16.49 11.37
N ARG A 6 4.54 17.50 11.67
CA ARG A 6 3.74 17.55 12.91
C ARG A 6 2.48 16.67 12.83
N ALA A 7 1.81 16.65 11.68
CA ALA A 7 0.54 15.94 11.51
C ALA A 7 0.71 14.43 11.26
N ALA A 8 1.77 14.04 10.53
CA ALA A 8 2.06 12.68 10.14
C ALA A 8 3.58 12.43 10.22
N PRO A 9 4.12 12.27 11.45
CA PRO A 9 5.55 12.15 11.68
C PRO A 9 6.16 10.87 11.07
N ASP A 10 5.35 9.83 10.87
CA ASP A 10 5.75 8.56 10.25
C ASP A 10 5.82 8.64 8.72
N VAL A 11 4.93 9.41 8.09
CA VAL A 11 4.91 9.61 6.62
C VAL A 11 5.92 10.66 6.17
N ALA A 12 6.09 11.72 6.97
CA ALA A 12 6.90 12.88 6.58
C ALA A 12 8.36 12.58 6.15
N PRO A 13 9.08 11.57 6.69
CA PRO A 13 10.43 11.20 6.25
C PRO A 13 10.50 10.68 4.81
N TYR A 14 9.38 10.21 4.25
CA TYR A 14 9.29 9.63 2.91
C TYR A 14 8.88 10.66 1.85
N LEU A 15 8.46 11.86 2.26
CA LEU A 15 7.98 12.89 1.34
C LEU A 15 9.10 13.82 0.86
N PRO A 16 9.11 14.21 -0.43
CA PRO A 16 8.20 13.79 -1.50
C PRO A 16 8.53 12.38 -2.03
N LEU A 17 7.49 11.57 -2.30
CA LEU A 17 7.64 10.25 -2.89
C LEU A 17 8.12 10.38 -4.34
N ARG A 18 9.24 9.74 -4.68
CA ARG A 18 9.79 9.70 -6.04
C ARG A 18 9.47 8.34 -6.66
N PHE A 19 8.37 8.27 -7.39
CA PHE A 19 7.89 7.02 -7.96
C PHE A 19 8.74 6.54 -9.14
N VAL A 20 8.91 5.23 -9.25
CA VAL A 20 9.55 4.57 -10.38
C VAL A 20 8.49 4.33 -11.47
N PRO A 21 8.57 4.97 -12.64
CA PRO A 21 7.49 4.99 -13.63
C PRO A 21 7.27 3.65 -14.36
N LYS A 22 8.22 2.70 -14.26
CA LYS A 22 8.15 1.40 -14.94
C LYS A 22 7.39 0.33 -14.13
N LEU A 23 6.91 0.68 -12.95
CA LEU A 23 6.19 -0.24 -12.08
C LEU A 23 4.71 0.10 -12.08
N SER A 24 3.85 -0.93 -12.15
CA SER A 24 2.40 -0.76 -12.14
C SER A 24 1.89 -0.18 -10.82
N ASN A 25 2.55 -0.56 -9.71
CA ASN A 25 2.30 0.02 -8.40
C ASN A 25 3.15 1.30 -8.21
N PRO A 26 2.61 2.34 -7.53
CA PRO A 26 3.40 3.50 -7.13
C PRO A 26 4.46 3.10 -6.10
N CYS A 27 5.68 2.86 -6.57
CA CYS A 27 6.79 2.39 -5.75
C CYS A 27 7.97 3.35 -5.75
N TRP A 28 8.75 3.37 -4.68
CA TRP A 28 9.98 4.15 -4.53
C TRP A 28 11.02 3.36 -3.74
N GLN A 29 12.29 3.73 -3.86
CA GLN A 29 13.35 3.17 -3.02
C GLN A 29 13.37 3.85 -1.65
N ALA A 30 13.40 3.07 -0.57
CA ALA A 30 13.63 3.63 0.76
C ALA A 30 15.04 4.26 0.79
N ASN A 31 15.17 5.46 1.40
CA ASN A 31 16.41 6.27 1.42
C ASN A 31 17.71 5.44 1.53
N GLY A 32 18.41 5.25 0.40
CA GLY A 32 19.71 4.56 0.34
C GLY A 32 19.67 3.03 0.47
N SER A 33 18.49 2.41 0.49
CA SER A 33 18.30 0.96 0.56
C SER A 33 17.89 0.39 -0.80
N SER A 34 18.30 -0.86 -1.07
CA SER A 34 17.77 -1.65 -2.20
C SER A 34 16.31 -2.09 -2.00
N HIS A 35 15.72 -1.79 -0.84
CA HIS A 35 14.35 -2.16 -0.50
C HIS A 35 13.36 -1.22 -1.21
N LEU A 36 12.55 -1.81 -2.09
CA LEU A 36 11.44 -1.16 -2.75
C LEU A 36 10.26 -1.06 -1.78
N LEU A 37 9.68 0.13 -1.63
CA LEU A 37 8.42 0.37 -0.92
C LEU A 37 7.34 0.74 -1.92
N CYS A 38 6.14 0.20 -1.75
CA CYS A 38 5.06 0.40 -2.71
C CYS A 38 3.75 0.80 -2.02
N LEU A 39 2.96 1.59 -2.72
CA LEU A 39 1.54 1.74 -2.46
C LEU A 39 0.76 0.81 -3.41
N PRO A 40 -0.44 0.37 -3.04
CA PRO A 40 -1.29 -0.38 -3.97
C PRO A 40 -1.72 0.54 -5.13
N ALA A 41 -1.79 -0.01 -6.36
CA ALA A 41 -2.27 0.73 -7.53
C ALA A 41 -3.75 1.14 -7.42
N PHE A 42 -4.56 0.35 -6.70
CA PHE A 42 -5.97 0.64 -6.46
C PHE A 42 -6.43 0.13 -5.09
N TYR A 43 -7.59 0.61 -4.64
CA TYR A 43 -8.23 0.19 -3.40
C TYR A 43 -9.62 -0.36 -3.67
N LEU A 44 -9.99 -1.44 -2.97
CA LEU A 44 -11.37 -1.89 -2.88
C LEU A 44 -12.03 -1.20 -1.69
N ALA A 45 -12.61 -0.02 -1.94
CA ALA A 45 -13.42 0.68 -0.95
C ALA A 45 -14.83 0.07 -0.93
N GLY A 46 -15.32 -0.30 0.24
CA GLY A 46 -16.64 -0.88 0.39
C GLY A 46 -17.12 -0.86 1.84
N GLY A 47 -18.42 -1.10 2.02
CA GLY A 47 -19.04 -1.27 3.33
C GLY A 47 -18.97 -2.71 3.83
N MET A 48 -19.23 -2.88 5.13
CA MET A 48 -19.41 -4.21 5.71
C MET A 48 -20.57 -4.92 5.00
N GLN A 49 -20.40 -6.20 4.68
CA GLN A 49 -21.41 -7.05 4.03
C GLN A 49 -21.82 -6.67 2.60
N CYS A 50 -21.14 -5.72 1.95
CA CYS A 50 -21.42 -5.37 0.54
C CYS A 50 -20.76 -6.33 -0.48
N GLY A 51 -20.35 -7.53 -0.08
CA GLY A 51 -19.71 -8.50 -0.99
C GLY A 51 -18.25 -8.19 -1.37
N VAL A 52 -17.59 -7.24 -0.71
CA VAL A 52 -16.18 -6.86 -1.02
C VAL A 52 -15.21 -8.05 -0.93
N GLY A 53 -15.46 -9.00 -0.02
CA GLY A 53 -14.65 -10.22 0.09
C GLY A 53 -14.83 -11.19 -1.09
N ASP A 54 -16.03 -11.25 -1.69
CA ASP A 54 -16.25 -12.05 -2.90
C ASP A 54 -15.54 -11.43 -4.11
N LEU A 55 -15.62 -10.10 -4.22
CA LEU A 55 -14.94 -9.35 -5.28
C LEU A 55 -13.41 -9.47 -5.18
N GLU A 56 -12.85 -9.28 -3.98
CA GLU A 56 -11.41 -9.44 -3.72
C GLU A 56 -10.92 -10.83 -4.09
N ARG A 57 -11.65 -11.87 -3.65
CA ARG A 57 -11.37 -13.25 -4.03
C ARG A 57 -11.37 -13.46 -5.54
N ARG A 58 -12.35 -12.93 -6.28
CA ARG A 58 -12.39 -13.04 -7.76
C ARG A 58 -11.23 -12.32 -8.43
N LEU A 59 -10.91 -11.11 -7.98
CA LEU A 59 -9.79 -10.32 -8.51
C LEU A 59 -8.44 -11.01 -8.27
N SER A 60 -8.28 -11.71 -7.15
CA SER A 60 -7.05 -12.46 -6.83
C SER A 60 -6.74 -13.63 -7.79
N HIS A 61 -7.69 -14.00 -8.66
CA HIS A 61 -7.48 -14.98 -9.72
C HIS A 61 -6.96 -14.35 -11.03
N HIS A 62 -6.94 -13.02 -11.14
CA HIS A 62 -6.44 -12.34 -12.32
C HIS A 62 -4.91 -12.29 -12.31
N ASN A 63 -4.27 -12.67 -13.41
CA ASN A 63 -2.81 -12.76 -13.51
C ASN A 63 -2.07 -11.42 -13.31
N LEU A 64 -2.70 -10.30 -13.65
CA LEU A 64 -2.14 -8.95 -13.42
C LEU A 64 -2.37 -8.40 -12.01
N ILE A 65 -3.09 -9.11 -11.14
CA ILE A 65 -3.39 -8.66 -9.78
C ILE A 65 -2.67 -9.59 -8.81
N GLY A 66 -1.60 -9.08 -8.21
CA GLY A 66 -0.86 -9.80 -7.19
C GLY A 66 -1.77 -10.20 -6.02
N ARG A 67 -1.56 -11.40 -5.48
CA ARG A 67 -2.30 -11.87 -4.30
C ARG A 67 -1.95 -11.00 -3.10
N GLY A 68 -2.93 -10.22 -2.61
CA GLY A 68 -2.78 -9.38 -1.43
C GLY A 68 -2.42 -10.20 -0.19
N ARG A 69 -1.43 -9.77 0.58
CA ARG A 69 -1.06 -10.39 1.87
C ARG A 69 -1.96 -9.96 3.03
N ASP A 70 -2.64 -8.82 2.90
CA ASP A 70 -3.62 -8.30 3.87
C ASP A 70 -4.73 -7.58 3.11
N SER A 71 -5.93 -8.16 3.10
CA SER A 71 -7.10 -7.60 2.41
C SER A 71 -7.76 -6.45 3.17
N ALA A 72 -7.36 -6.21 4.42
CA ALA A 72 -7.93 -5.16 5.27
C ALA A 72 -6.89 -4.56 6.24
N PRO A 73 -5.79 -3.95 5.72
CA PRO A 73 -4.76 -3.37 6.58
C PRO A 73 -5.27 -2.19 7.41
N HIS A 74 -6.39 -1.58 7.00
CA HIS A 74 -7.08 -0.46 7.66
C HIS A 74 -6.23 0.78 7.96
N TRP A 75 -5.05 0.91 7.35
CA TRP A 75 -4.10 1.99 7.60
C TRP A 75 -4.73 3.37 7.38
N TRP A 76 -5.34 3.60 6.21
CA TRP A 76 -6.00 4.87 5.85
C TRP A 76 -7.20 5.24 6.73
N THR A 77 -7.83 4.24 7.36
CA THR A 77 -9.02 4.45 8.19
C THR A 77 -8.72 4.60 9.67
N ASN A 78 -7.45 4.39 10.08
CA ASN A 78 -7.03 4.33 11.48
C ASN A 78 -7.97 3.44 12.35
N HIS A 79 -8.48 2.35 11.78
CA HIS A 79 -9.43 1.48 12.47
C HIS A 79 -8.72 0.75 13.63
N PRO A 80 -9.39 0.46 14.77
CA PRO A 80 -8.76 -0.23 15.90
C PRO A 80 -8.18 -1.61 15.56
N ARG A 81 -8.66 -2.24 14.48
CA ARG A 81 -8.14 -3.51 13.96
C ARG A 81 -7.02 -3.36 12.94
N SER A 82 -6.50 -2.15 12.72
CA SER A 82 -5.39 -1.90 11.81
C SER A 82 -4.18 -2.72 12.23
N ARG A 83 -3.71 -3.56 11.31
CA ARG A 83 -2.51 -4.39 11.48
C ARG A 83 -1.28 -3.77 10.82
N ALA A 84 -1.49 -2.67 10.08
CA ALA A 84 -0.46 -2.01 9.31
C ALA A 84 0.51 -1.21 10.19
N GLY A 85 0.08 -0.72 11.36
CA GLY A 85 0.95 0.07 12.24
C GLY A 85 1.41 1.36 11.59
N ASP A 86 2.72 1.52 11.37
CA ASP A 86 3.33 2.68 10.73
C ASP A 86 3.34 2.61 9.19
N PHE A 87 3.66 3.74 8.55
CA PHE A 87 3.73 3.83 7.09
C PHE A 87 4.74 2.87 6.44
N ALA A 88 5.85 2.55 7.10
CA ALA A 88 6.88 1.67 6.55
C ALA A 88 6.37 0.23 6.47
N ARG A 89 5.74 -0.25 7.55
CA ARG A 89 5.11 -1.56 7.60
C ARG A 89 3.95 -1.64 6.61
N TYR A 90 3.11 -0.61 6.53
CA TYR A 90 2.02 -0.54 5.55
C TYR A 90 2.52 -0.71 4.10
N THR A 91 3.53 0.08 3.71
CA THR A 91 4.06 0.06 2.33
C THR A 91 4.83 -1.22 2.02
N SER A 92 5.44 -1.86 3.03
CA SER A 92 6.09 -3.16 2.86
C SER A 92 5.15 -4.30 2.43
N LEU A 93 3.83 -4.18 2.70
CA LEU A 93 2.83 -5.18 2.32
C LEU A 93 2.69 -5.33 0.79
N PHE A 94 3.07 -4.29 0.05
CA PHE A 94 2.92 -4.21 -1.42
C PHE A 94 4.27 -4.21 -2.14
N SER A 95 5.37 -4.37 -1.41
CA SER A 95 6.74 -4.29 -1.92
C SER A 95 7.21 -5.50 -2.73
N THR A 96 6.41 -6.57 -2.79
CA THR A 96 6.68 -7.68 -3.69
C THR A 96 6.39 -7.22 -5.11
N ALA A 97 7.44 -6.80 -5.82
CA ALA A 97 7.35 -6.40 -7.21
C ALA A 97 7.05 -7.63 -8.08
N GLU A 98 5.85 -7.69 -8.65
CA GLU A 98 5.63 -8.40 -9.90
C GLU A 98 5.80 -7.35 -11.00
N ALA A 99 6.88 -7.47 -11.78
CA ALA A 99 7.02 -6.66 -12.98
C ALA A 99 5.94 -7.11 -13.96
N VAL A 100 5.13 -6.16 -14.45
CA VAL A 100 4.25 -6.43 -15.58
C VAL A 100 5.11 -6.32 -16.84
N GLU A 101 5.37 -7.47 -17.46
CA GLU A 101 5.99 -7.58 -18.79
C GLU A 101 5.00 -7.19 -19.88
#